data_AF-A0A9D5NC75-F1
#
_entry.id   AF-A0A9D5NC75-F1
#
_cell.length_a   1.000
_cell.length_b   1.000
_cell.length_c   1.000
_cell.angle_alpha   90.00
_cell.angle_beta   90.00
_cell.angle_gamma   90.00
#
_symmetry.space_group_name_H-M   'P 1'
#
loop_
_entity.id
_entity.type
_entity.pdbx_description
1 polymer ?
#
loop_
_entity_poly.entity_id
_entity_poly.type
_entity_poly.pdbx_seq_one_letter_code
_entity_poly.pdbx_strand_id
1 'polypeptide(L)'
;MQAGQIIGMVLFFLFAVISLGAFGFGEYKAVQLVKDKRKTINYKEYLNYIWISAIVFTFAFTFMLYSIFAWNNIDQTWFRVVKCFFGGLLFGGSLSVGTFSFTIHYYVKELPPDIKKKVFVFLMICVGVLFPSFLLGADAFGDLLGDKFLLPNGISFEKGFVNPTQGGANIAFYAICILSGALFVYGLCDHFHYKKYGKHGLIDSTFLIAFPAGIIGARIAYVIGNWHEFSRRDFWHVFAIWEGGLTILGGAIAGIVVGVLWYMHKNKGKSIWWAVDVIVPTILIAQAFGRWGNFFNCEVHGGLVPIDMWRWLPSFIVQNARFSSANGWAPDGFIYAPLFFVEVVVNLLGYFVLAHLFGIRLKKITEPGDLCFGYIIWYGATRVFMEPLRDSSYNMGSDGYWSWLWSLIFVGVGTLLIVINHVVRYYKKFKNNGDFSGEFYKKNGILGSIITGVVAVSFIVIGIVMMATNEGGLAIALNAFNVGVIFLVVGISVLFGTLIPLSQLMLYHFSHIKVENGEQL
;
A
#
# COMPACT_ATOMS: atom_id res chain seq x y z
N MET A 1 -35.88 22.28 9.94
CA MET A 1 -35.10 22.49 8.70
C MET A 1 -35.78 23.57 7.87
N GLN A 2 -35.02 24.48 7.28
CA GLN A 2 -35.53 25.46 6.32
C GLN A 2 -35.94 24.76 5.01
N ALA A 3 -36.82 25.37 4.21
CA ALA A 3 -37.32 24.78 2.95
C ALA A 3 -36.17 24.35 2.00
N GLY A 4 -35.11 25.14 1.90
CA GLY A 4 -33.91 24.80 1.10
C GLY A 4 -33.16 23.57 1.60
N GLN A 5 -33.12 23.34 2.92
CA GLN A 5 -32.49 22.14 3.50
C GLN A 5 -33.29 20.87 3.21
N ILE A 6 -34.63 20.97 3.23
CA ILE A 6 -35.52 19.86 2.90
C ILE A 6 -35.35 19.49 1.42
N ILE A 7 -35.32 20.48 0.54
CA ILE A 7 -35.07 20.28 -0.90
C ILE A 7 -33.70 19.62 -1.11
N GLY A 8 -32.64 20.12 -0.47
CA GLY A 8 -31.30 19.53 -0.55
C GLY A 8 -31.27 18.07 -0.09
N MET A 9 -31.94 17.74 1.01
CA MET A 9 -32.05 16.36 1.50
C MET A 9 -32.78 15.45 0.51
N VAL A 10 -33.91 15.90 -0.04
CA VAL A 10 -34.70 15.13 -1.02
C VAL A 10 -33.87 14.88 -2.29
N LEU A 11 -33.18 15.90 -2.80
CA LEU A 11 -32.30 15.78 -3.96
C LEU A 11 -31.13 14.82 -3.68
N PHE A 12 -30.53 14.89 -2.50
CA PHE A 12 -29.47 13.95 -2.08
C PHE A 12 -29.94 12.50 -2.20
N PHE A 13 -31.07 12.15 -1.57
CA PHE A 13 -31.58 10.77 -1.61
C PHE A 13 -32.03 10.35 -3.01
N LEU A 14 -32.67 11.23 -3.77
CA LEU A 14 -33.05 10.96 -5.15
C LEU A 14 -31.84 10.60 -6.01
N PHE A 15 -30.80 11.43 -6.00
CA PHE A 15 -29.59 11.20 -6.77
C PHE A 15 -28.77 10.02 -6.24
N ALA A 16 -28.79 9.75 -4.94
CA ALA A 16 -28.19 8.54 -4.37
C ALA A 16 -28.83 7.28 -4.95
N VAL A 17 -30.17 7.20 -4.99
CA VAL A 17 -30.89 6.06 -5.58
C VAL A 17 -30.59 5.91 -7.07
N ILE A 18 -30.59 7.02 -7.83
CA ILE A 18 -30.26 7.00 -9.27
C ILE A 18 -28.82 6.51 -9.47
N SER A 19 -27.87 6.99 -8.67
CA SER A 19 -26.47 6.57 -8.77
C SER A 19 -26.31 5.07 -8.48
N LEU A 20 -26.88 4.57 -7.39
CA LEU A 20 -26.84 3.14 -7.04
C LEU A 20 -27.49 2.26 -8.12
N GLY A 21 -28.65 2.67 -8.63
CA GLY A 21 -29.33 1.98 -9.72
C GLY A 21 -28.51 1.94 -11.01
N ALA A 22 -27.91 3.08 -11.38
CA ALA A 22 -27.03 3.16 -12.55
C ALA A 22 -25.81 2.26 -12.39
N PHE A 23 -25.11 2.33 -11.25
CA PHE A 23 -23.93 1.50 -10.96
C PHE A 23 -24.28 0.01 -11.00
N GLY A 24 -25.35 -0.40 -10.31
CA GLY A 24 -25.82 -1.78 -10.28
C GLY A 24 -26.22 -2.31 -11.66
N PHE A 25 -26.85 -1.50 -12.50
CA PHE A 25 -27.17 -1.88 -13.88
C PHE A 25 -25.91 -2.08 -14.74
N GLY A 26 -24.90 -1.22 -14.58
CA GLY A 26 -23.61 -1.35 -15.27
C GLY A 26 -22.88 -2.62 -14.87
N GLU A 27 -22.80 -2.90 -13.56
CA GLU A 27 -22.24 -4.16 -13.04
C GLU A 27 -23.00 -5.38 -13.56
N TYR A 28 -24.33 -5.35 -13.53
CA TYR A 28 -25.16 -6.42 -14.05
C TYR A 28 -24.85 -6.73 -15.52
N LYS A 29 -24.70 -5.68 -16.36
CA LYS A 29 -24.33 -5.83 -17.77
C LYS A 29 -22.90 -6.32 -17.96
N ALA A 30 -21.96 -5.88 -17.13
CA ALA A 30 -20.58 -6.39 -17.13
C ALA A 30 -20.54 -7.88 -16.77
N VAL A 31 -21.28 -8.32 -15.75
CA VAL A 31 -21.39 -9.72 -15.36
C VAL A 31 -22.09 -10.56 -16.42
N GLN A 32 -23.12 -10.03 -17.09
CA GLN A 32 -23.73 -10.72 -18.24
C GLN A 32 -22.71 -10.94 -19.35
N LEU A 33 -21.89 -9.93 -19.66
CA LEU A 33 -20.82 -10.05 -20.67
C LEU A 33 -19.78 -11.10 -20.26
N VAL A 34 -19.44 -11.21 -18.98
CA VAL A 34 -18.56 -12.26 -18.45
C VAL A 34 -19.15 -13.66 -18.62
N LYS A 35 -20.46 -13.80 -18.43
CA LYS A 35 -21.17 -15.10 -18.48
C LYS A 35 -21.51 -15.55 -19.90
N ASP A 36 -21.65 -14.62 -20.84
CA ASP A 36 -21.97 -14.95 -22.24
C ASP A 36 -20.76 -15.64 -22.90
N LYS A 37 -20.96 -16.89 -23.34
CA LYS A 37 -19.90 -17.72 -23.95
C LYS A 37 -20.06 -17.87 -25.47
N ARG A 38 -20.99 -17.14 -26.09
CA ARG A 38 -21.27 -17.25 -27.52
C ARG A 38 -20.14 -16.60 -28.33
N LYS A 39 -19.71 -17.23 -29.43
CA LYS A 39 -18.68 -16.66 -30.33
C LYS A 39 -19.16 -15.40 -31.08
N THR A 40 -20.47 -15.13 -31.08
CA THR A 40 -21.13 -14.03 -31.80
C THR A 40 -21.59 -12.88 -30.89
N ILE A 41 -20.95 -12.71 -29.72
CA ILE A 41 -21.32 -11.64 -28.78
C ILE A 41 -21.17 -10.27 -29.44
N ASN A 42 -22.25 -9.47 -29.36
CA ASN A 42 -22.22 -8.07 -29.74
C ASN A 42 -21.58 -7.24 -28.61
N TYR A 43 -20.25 -7.25 -28.53
CA TYR A 43 -19.49 -6.51 -27.51
C TYR A 43 -19.86 -5.02 -27.47
N LYS A 44 -20.14 -4.43 -28.62
CA LYS A 44 -20.46 -3.01 -28.75
C LYS A 44 -21.72 -2.63 -27.99
N GLU A 45 -22.74 -3.49 -28.02
CA GLU A 45 -24.01 -3.24 -27.34
C GLU A 45 -23.85 -3.32 -25.81
N TYR A 46 -23.19 -4.36 -25.29
CA TYR A 46 -22.89 -4.46 -23.86
C TYR A 46 -22.07 -3.28 -23.36
N LEU A 47 -21.01 -2.92 -24.10
CA LEU A 47 -20.17 -1.78 -23.75
C LEU A 47 -20.96 -0.47 -23.77
N ASN A 48 -21.86 -0.26 -24.72
CA ASN A 48 -22.71 0.93 -24.75
C ASN A 48 -23.57 1.05 -23.49
N TYR A 49 -24.24 -0.03 -23.06
CA TYR A 49 -25.02 0.00 -21.81
C TYR A 49 -24.16 0.29 -20.59
N ILE A 50 -22.97 -0.34 -20.52
CA ILE A 50 -22.01 -0.14 -19.42
C ILE A 50 -21.54 1.32 -19.37
N TRP A 51 -21.20 1.91 -20.52
CA TRP A 51 -20.74 3.30 -20.58
C TRP A 51 -21.84 4.33 -20.33
N ILE A 52 -23.05 4.10 -20.83
CA ILE A 52 -24.21 4.93 -20.50
C ILE A 52 -24.47 4.89 -18.99
N SER A 53 -24.45 3.70 -18.39
CA SER A 53 -24.56 3.52 -16.94
C SER A 53 -23.47 4.30 -16.18
N ALA A 54 -22.21 4.24 -16.63
CA ALA A 54 -21.12 5.00 -16.02
C ALA A 54 -21.36 6.52 -16.08
N ILE A 55 -21.86 7.04 -17.22
CA ILE A 55 -22.20 8.45 -17.39
C ILE A 55 -23.33 8.85 -16.43
N VAL A 56 -24.43 8.09 -16.39
CA VAL A 56 -25.56 8.37 -15.49
C VAL A 56 -25.11 8.33 -14.04
N PHE A 57 -24.33 7.33 -13.65
CA PHE A 57 -23.74 7.24 -12.31
C PHE A 57 -22.93 8.48 -11.98
N THR A 58 -22.04 8.90 -12.88
CA THR A 58 -21.11 10.02 -12.66
C THR A 58 -21.86 11.33 -12.41
N PHE A 59 -22.84 11.65 -13.26
CA PHE A 59 -23.65 12.85 -13.07
C PHE A 59 -24.53 12.76 -11.83
N ALA A 60 -25.23 11.64 -11.61
CA ALA A 60 -26.06 11.46 -10.43
C ALA A 60 -25.25 11.57 -9.14
N PHE A 61 -24.08 10.93 -9.08
CA PHE A 61 -23.17 11.02 -7.94
C PHE A 61 -22.68 12.46 -7.71
N THR A 62 -22.36 13.19 -8.78
CA THR A 62 -21.93 14.60 -8.67
C THR A 62 -23.06 15.48 -8.13
N PHE A 63 -24.29 15.32 -8.61
CA PHE A 63 -25.45 16.06 -8.11
C PHE A 63 -25.84 15.64 -6.68
N MET A 64 -25.66 14.38 -6.33
CA MET A 64 -25.80 13.89 -4.95
C MET A 64 -24.85 14.65 -4.02
N LEU A 65 -23.55 14.73 -4.36
CA LEU A 65 -22.59 15.51 -3.59
C LEU A 65 -22.95 17.00 -3.53
N TYR A 66 -23.32 17.60 -4.66
CA TYR A 66 -23.73 19.01 -4.70
C TYR A 66 -24.94 19.31 -3.80
N SER A 67 -25.87 18.36 -3.67
CA SER A 67 -27.08 18.51 -2.83
C SER A 67 -26.75 18.64 -1.33
N ILE A 68 -25.56 18.19 -0.90
CA ILE A 68 -25.08 18.33 0.48
C ILE A 68 -24.98 19.80 0.88
N PHE A 69 -24.60 20.69 -0.06
CA PHE A 69 -24.51 22.13 0.21
C PHE A 69 -25.85 22.70 0.68
N ALA A 70 -26.92 22.43 -0.07
CA ALA A 70 -28.26 22.89 0.27
C ALA A 70 -28.79 22.19 1.53
N TRP A 71 -28.57 20.88 1.67
CA TRP A 71 -29.03 20.11 2.83
C TRP A 71 -28.47 20.66 4.15
N ASN A 72 -27.18 20.97 4.18
CA ASN A 72 -26.48 21.41 5.39
C ASN A 72 -26.31 22.92 5.50
N ASN A 73 -26.95 23.70 4.61
CA ASN A 73 -26.86 25.16 4.56
C ASN A 73 -25.40 25.66 4.50
N ILE A 74 -24.58 24.99 3.68
CA ILE A 74 -23.18 25.33 3.47
C ILE A 74 -23.09 26.41 2.39
N ASP A 75 -22.25 27.41 2.62
CA ASP A 75 -21.85 28.43 1.64
C ASP A 75 -21.46 27.79 0.29
N GLN A 76 -21.98 28.37 -0.79
CA GLN A 76 -21.70 27.97 -2.17
C GLN A 76 -20.72 28.95 -2.84
N THR A 77 -19.57 29.20 -2.21
CA THR A 77 -18.47 29.91 -2.87
C THR A 77 -18.11 29.22 -4.18
N TRP A 78 -17.76 30.02 -5.19
CA TRP A 78 -17.37 29.54 -6.53
C TRP A 78 -16.34 28.40 -6.45
N PHE A 79 -15.35 28.55 -5.58
CA PHE A 79 -14.28 27.56 -5.41
C PHE A 79 -14.78 26.21 -4.88
N ARG A 80 -15.69 26.19 -3.90
CA ARG A 80 -16.29 24.95 -3.37
C ARG A 80 -17.16 24.26 -4.41
N VAL A 81 -17.97 25.03 -5.12
CA VAL A 81 -18.84 24.50 -6.19
C VAL A 81 -18.00 23.84 -7.28
N VAL A 82 -16.95 24.51 -7.75
CA VAL A 82 -16.03 23.96 -8.77
C VAL A 82 -15.35 22.68 -8.27
N LYS A 83 -14.79 22.67 -7.04
CA LYS A 83 -14.16 21.47 -6.47
C LYS A 83 -15.13 20.31 -6.33
N CYS A 84 -16.34 20.56 -5.82
CA CYS A 84 -17.36 19.52 -5.66
C CYS A 84 -17.77 18.96 -7.02
N PHE A 85 -17.98 19.82 -8.02
CA PHE A 85 -18.44 19.41 -9.33
C PHE A 85 -17.35 18.65 -10.10
N PHE A 86 -16.14 19.19 -10.20
CA PHE A 86 -15.02 18.52 -10.87
C PHE A 86 -14.55 17.28 -10.11
N GLY A 87 -14.45 17.37 -8.79
CA GLY A 87 -14.12 16.23 -7.93
C GLY A 87 -15.15 15.13 -8.06
N GLY A 88 -16.45 15.46 -8.01
CA GLY A 88 -17.55 14.51 -8.21
C GLY A 88 -17.55 13.87 -9.59
N LEU A 89 -17.35 14.65 -10.67
CA LEU A 89 -17.30 14.12 -12.04
C LEU A 89 -16.10 13.18 -12.24
N LEU A 90 -14.92 13.60 -11.79
CA LEU A 90 -13.70 12.80 -11.96
C LEU A 90 -13.72 11.56 -11.06
N PHE A 91 -14.21 11.67 -9.82
CA PHE A 91 -14.30 10.54 -8.90
C PHE A 91 -15.40 9.56 -9.32
N GLY A 92 -16.62 10.05 -9.57
CA GLY A 92 -17.73 9.21 -10.04
C GLY A 92 -17.41 8.52 -11.37
N GLY A 93 -16.78 9.26 -12.29
CA GLY A 93 -16.31 8.74 -13.57
C GLY A 93 -15.27 7.65 -13.39
N SER A 94 -14.19 7.94 -12.65
CA SER A 94 -13.12 6.96 -12.42
C SER A 94 -13.57 5.74 -11.62
N LEU A 95 -14.49 5.91 -10.66
CA LEU A 95 -15.03 4.80 -9.86
C LEU A 95 -15.87 3.85 -10.73
N SER A 96 -16.83 4.38 -11.50
CA SER A 96 -17.69 3.55 -12.37
C SER A 96 -16.92 2.96 -13.54
N VAL A 97 -16.23 3.79 -14.33
CA VAL A 97 -15.43 3.34 -15.49
C VAL A 97 -14.33 2.38 -15.04
N GLY A 98 -13.67 2.66 -13.93
CA GLY A 98 -12.62 1.81 -13.37
C GLY A 98 -13.15 0.44 -12.95
N THR A 99 -14.26 0.39 -12.21
CA THR A 99 -14.86 -0.88 -11.77
C THR A 99 -15.34 -1.72 -12.95
N PHE A 100 -16.06 -1.12 -13.89
CA PHE A 100 -16.51 -1.86 -15.08
C PHE A 100 -15.35 -2.32 -15.95
N SER A 101 -14.34 -1.47 -16.14
CA SER A 101 -13.13 -1.83 -16.90
C SER A 101 -12.36 -2.97 -16.23
N PHE A 102 -12.28 -2.96 -14.89
CA PHE A 102 -11.69 -4.05 -14.11
C PHE A 102 -12.44 -5.36 -14.36
N THR A 103 -13.76 -5.34 -14.21
CA THR A 103 -14.61 -6.52 -14.42
C THR A 103 -14.45 -7.07 -15.84
N ILE A 104 -14.50 -6.21 -16.86
CA ILE A 104 -14.34 -6.61 -18.26
C ILE A 104 -12.94 -7.16 -18.52
N HIS A 105 -11.89 -6.46 -18.10
CA HIS A 105 -10.50 -6.82 -18.39
C HIS A 105 -10.10 -8.18 -17.80
N TYR A 106 -10.56 -8.45 -16.57
CA TYR A 106 -10.09 -9.60 -15.81
C TYR A 106 -10.99 -10.83 -15.90
N TYR A 107 -12.30 -10.66 -16.10
CA TYR A 107 -13.23 -11.78 -16.06
C TYR A 107 -13.77 -12.19 -17.43
N VAL A 108 -13.74 -11.32 -18.44
CA VAL A 108 -14.15 -11.71 -19.80
C VAL A 108 -13.00 -12.42 -20.50
N LYS A 109 -13.21 -13.70 -20.84
CA LYS A 109 -12.14 -14.59 -21.34
C LYS A 109 -11.60 -14.21 -22.72
N GLU A 110 -12.47 -13.79 -23.64
CA GLU A 110 -12.14 -13.58 -25.05
C GLU A 110 -12.50 -12.16 -25.53
N LEU A 111 -11.82 -11.12 -25.00
CA LEU A 111 -11.96 -9.78 -25.57
C LEU A 111 -11.22 -9.64 -26.91
N PRO A 112 -11.83 -8.96 -27.91
CA PRO A 112 -11.10 -8.45 -29.07
C PRO A 112 -9.87 -7.62 -28.64
N PRO A 113 -8.70 -7.80 -29.29
CA PRO A 113 -7.45 -7.18 -28.84
C PRO A 113 -7.50 -5.65 -28.72
N ASP A 114 -8.22 -4.99 -29.62
CA ASP A 114 -8.42 -3.53 -29.65
C ASP A 114 -9.25 -3.06 -28.45
N ILE A 115 -10.34 -3.76 -28.13
CA ILE A 115 -11.19 -3.47 -26.96
C ILE A 115 -10.39 -3.73 -25.68
N LYS A 116 -9.64 -4.85 -25.62
CA LYS A 116 -8.83 -5.20 -24.45
C LYS A 116 -7.82 -4.11 -24.12
N LYS A 117 -7.16 -3.56 -25.15
CA LYS A 117 -6.20 -2.45 -25.00
C LYS A 117 -6.90 -1.19 -24.48
N LYS A 118 -8.04 -0.80 -25.06
CA LYS A 118 -8.81 0.39 -24.62
C LYS A 118 -9.28 0.26 -23.16
N VAL A 119 -9.88 -0.89 -22.81
CA VAL A 119 -10.34 -1.18 -21.45
C VAL A 119 -9.18 -1.14 -20.45
N PHE A 120 -8.01 -1.69 -20.81
CA PHE A 120 -6.83 -1.61 -19.96
C PHE A 120 -6.35 -0.15 -19.77
N VAL A 121 -6.32 0.65 -20.83
CA VAL A 121 -5.95 2.07 -20.74
C VAL A 121 -6.93 2.84 -19.84
N PHE A 122 -8.24 2.62 -20.00
CA PHE A 122 -9.24 3.24 -19.13
C PHE A 122 -9.06 2.82 -17.68
N LEU A 123 -8.82 1.54 -17.40
CA LEU A 123 -8.54 1.04 -16.05
C LEU A 123 -7.32 1.77 -15.44
N MET A 124 -6.22 1.88 -16.17
CA MET A 124 -5.00 2.53 -15.67
C MET A 124 -5.20 4.04 -15.42
N ILE A 125 -5.93 4.74 -16.31
CA ILE A 125 -6.28 6.15 -16.11
C ILE A 125 -7.16 6.29 -14.87
N CYS A 126 -8.18 5.45 -14.72
CA CYS A 126 -9.10 5.50 -13.58
C CYS A 126 -8.37 5.26 -12.26
N VAL A 127 -7.48 4.27 -12.19
CA VAL A 127 -6.65 4.02 -11.00
C VAL A 127 -5.81 5.26 -10.63
N GLY A 128 -5.23 5.94 -11.62
CA GLY A 128 -4.45 7.16 -11.39
C GLY A 128 -5.27 8.39 -10.99
N VAL A 129 -6.52 8.49 -11.45
CA VAL A 129 -7.39 9.67 -11.24
C VAL A 129 -8.29 9.51 -10.01
N LEU A 130 -8.67 8.29 -9.64
CA LEU A 130 -9.66 8.01 -8.59
C LEU A 130 -9.28 8.66 -7.26
N PHE A 131 -8.02 8.48 -6.85
CA PHE A 131 -7.59 8.98 -5.56
C PHE A 131 -7.40 10.52 -5.55
N PRO A 132 -6.71 11.16 -6.51
CA PRO A 132 -6.66 12.63 -6.59
C PRO A 132 -8.03 13.30 -6.73
N SER A 133 -8.97 12.70 -7.47
CA SER A 133 -10.32 13.26 -7.64
C SER A 133 -11.17 13.13 -6.38
N PHE A 134 -11.02 12.03 -5.63
CA PHE A 134 -11.59 11.92 -4.29
C PHE A 134 -11.11 13.04 -3.39
N LEU A 135 -9.79 13.30 -3.37
CA LEU A 135 -9.20 14.37 -2.56
C LEU A 135 -9.75 15.74 -2.95
N LEU A 136 -9.85 16.03 -4.25
CA LEU A 136 -10.44 17.28 -4.76
C LEU A 136 -11.91 17.45 -4.35
N GLY A 137 -12.71 16.38 -4.46
CA GLY A 137 -14.12 16.40 -4.09
C GLY A 137 -14.32 16.54 -2.58
N ALA A 138 -13.54 15.83 -1.77
CA ALA A 138 -13.58 15.92 -0.32
C ALA A 138 -13.20 17.32 0.18
N ASP A 139 -12.24 17.96 -0.49
CA ASP A 139 -11.80 19.32 -0.19
C ASP A 139 -12.90 20.38 -0.36
N ALA A 140 -13.90 20.12 -1.21
CA ALA A 140 -15.08 20.99 -1.33
C ALA A 140 -15.91 21.07 -0.04
N PHE A 141 -15.78 20.05 0.81
CA PHE A 141 -16.43 19.92 2.10
C PHE A 141 -15.45 20.05 3.28
N GLY A 142 -14.19 20.42 3.02
CA GLY A 142 -13.12 20.41 4.02
C GLY A 142 -13.43 21.26 5.25
N ASP A 143 -14.11 22.38 5.07
CA ASP A 143 -14.48 23.30 6.17
C ASP A 143 -15.58 22.73 7.10
N LEU A 144 -16.34 21.71 6.67
CA LEU A 144 -17.18 20.91 7.59
C LEU A 144 -16.36 19.94 8.43
N LEU A 145 -15.20 19.54 7.91
CA LEU A 145 -14.36 18.45 8.42
C LEU A 145 -13.13 18.94 9.20
N GLY A 146 -12.91 20.25 9.40
CA GLY A 146 -11.68 20.67 10.08
C GLY A 146 -11.66 21.99 10.84
N ASP A 147 -12.70 22.84 10.78
CA ASP A 147 -12.82 23.96 11.72
C ASP A 147 -13.64 23.62 12.98
N LYS A 148 -14.45 22.54 12.97
CA LYS A 148 -15.34 22.17 14.09
C LYS A 148 -15.37 20.69 14.46
N PHE A 149 -14.93 19.79 13.58
CA PHE A 149 -15.03 18.36 13.78
C PHE A 149 -13.72 17.69 13.41
N LEU A 150 -13.05 17.07 14.39
CA LEU A 150 -12.01 16.09 14.10
C LEU A 150 -12.62 14.96 13.28
N LEU A 151 -11.83 14.36 12.40
CA LEU A 151 -12.25 13.13 11.73
C LEU A 151 -12.70 12.10 12.78
N PRO A 152 -13.85 11.45 12.56
CA PRO A 152 -14.29 10.43 13.47
C PRO A 152 -13.28 9.27 13.45
N ASN A 153 -12.96 8.76 14.63
CA ASN A 153 -12.13 7.57 14.79
C ASN A 153 -12.91 6.31 14.36
N GLY A 154 -14.23 6.34 14.48
CA GLY A 154 -15.08 5.20 14.16
C GLY A 154 -16.58 5.48 14.25
N ILE A 155 -17.36 4.40 14.13
CA ILE A 155 -18.81 4.39 14.23
C ILE A 155 -19.21 3.60 15.48
N SER A 156 -19.67 4.30 16.51
CA SER A 156 -20.27 3.73 17.71
C SER A 156 -21.63 3.13 17.41
N PHE A 157 -21.91 1.98 18.04
CA PHE A 157 -23.21 1.31 17.94
C PHE A 157 -24.36 2.09 18.60
N GLU A 158 -24.05 2.98 19.53
CA GLU A 158 -25.06 3.75 20.28
C GLU A 158 -25.18 5.19 19.79
N LYS A 159 -24.05 5.82 19.44
CA LYS A 159 -23.96 7.27 19.22
C LYS A 159 -23.62 7.68 17.78
N GLY A 160 -23.48 6.71 16.87
CA GLY A 160 -23.06 6.98 15.49
C GLY A 160 -21.57 7.38 15.42
N PHE A 161 -21.21 8.40 14.67
CA PHE A 161 -19.79 8.80 14.53
C PHE A 161 -19.20 9.28 15.87
N VAL A 162 -18.03 8.74 16.22
CA VAL A 162 -17.30 9.09 17.46
C VAL A 162 -15.94 9.67 17.14
N ASN A 163 -15.59 10.75 17.84
CA ASN A 163 -14.28 11.39 17.74
C ASN A 163 -13.22 10.58 18.49
N PRO A 164 -11.92 10.78 18.19
CA PRO A 164 -10.82 10.05 18.85
C PRO A 164 -10.80 10.16 20.38
N THR A 165 -11.44 11.20 20.95
CA THR A 165 -11.52 11.45 22.39
C THR A 165 -12.69 10.76 23.10
N GLN A 166 -13.62 10.16 22.36
CA GLN A 166 -14.83 9.55 22.92
C GLN A 166 -14.69 8.02 22.97
N GLY A 167 -14.57 7.46 24.17
CA GLY A 167 -14.50 6.01 24.39
C GLY A 167 -15.85 5.29 24.18
N GLY A 168 -15.79 3.98 23.94
CA GLY A 168 -16.96 3.10 23.80
C GLY A 168 -16.75 1.99 22.77
N ALA A 169 -17.68 1.05 22.67
CA ALA A 169 -17.65 0.03 21.62
C ALA A 169 -17.99 0.66 20.25
N ASN A 170 -17.05 0.59 19.32
CA ASN A 170 -17.17 1.19 18.00
C ASN A 170 -16.46 0.37 16.92
N ILE A 171 -16.88 0.56 15.67
CA ILE A 171 -16.17 0.10 14.48
C ILE A 171 -15.18 1.20 14.10
N ALA A 172 -13.89 0.98 14.38
CA ALA A 172 -12.84 1.94 14.02
C ALA A 172 -12.67 2.04 12.49
N PHE A 173 -12.56 3.26 11.97
CA PHE A 173 -12.18 3.49 10.57
C PHE A 173 -10.81 2.90 10.25
N TYR A 174 -9.90 2.88 11.22
CA TYR A 174 -8.64 2.18 11.14
C TYR A 174 -8.80 0.72 10.69
N ALA A 175 -9.74 -0.01 11.31
CA ALA A 175 -10.01 -1.40 10.97
C ALA A 175 -10.62 -1.53 9.56
N ILE A 176 -11.50 -0.61 9.17
CA ILE A 176 -12.09 -0.57 7.81
C ILE A 176 -10.99 -0.37 6.77
N CYS A 177 -10.06 0.57 7.01
CA CYS A 177 -8.93 0.84 6.12
C CYS A 177 -8.03 -0.39 5.96
N ILE A 178 -7.61 -1.01 7.07
CA ILE A 178 -6.76 -2.22 7.03
C ILE A 178 -7.47 -3.37 6.31
N LEU A 179 -8.73 -3.64 6.64
CA LEU A 179 -9.47 -4.74 6.03
C LEU A 179 -9.68 -4.51 4.53
N SER A 180 -9.98 -3.27 4.13
CA SER A 180 -10.08 -2.88 2.71
C SER A 180 -8.76 -3.12 1.98
N GLY A 181 -7.64 -2.70 2.58
CA GLY A 181 -6.30 -2.97 2.04
C GLY A 181 -6.01 -4.46 1.89
N ALA A 182 -6.32 -5.25 2.93
CA ALA A 182 -6.12 -6.70 2.94
C ALA A 182 -6.95 -7.40 1.84
N LEU A 183 -8.23 -7.05 1.70
CA LEU A 183 -9.12 -7.61 0.66
C LEU A 183 -8.68 -7.19 -0.75
N PHE A 184 -8.23 -5.95 -0.92
CA PHE A 184 -7.73 -5.45 -2.20
C PHE A 184 -6.49 -6.22 -2.65
N VAL A 185 -5.47 -6.35 -1.79
CA VAL A 185 -4.25 -7.08 -2.13
C VAL A 185 -4.49 -8.57 -2.27
N TYR A 186 -5.44 -9.11 -1.51
CA TYR A 186 -5.91 -10.48 -1.69
C TYR A 186 -6.44 -10.68 -3.12
N GLY A 187 -7.38 -9.85 -3.57
CA GLY A 187 -7.97 -9.97 -4.90
C GLY A 187 -6.93 -9.82 -6.00
N LEU A 188 -5.96 -8.91 -5.81
CA LEU A 188 -4.83 -8.73 -6.70
C LEU A 188 -3.93 -9.98 -6.78
N CYS A 189 -3.58 -10.56 -5.63
CA CYS A 189 -2.77 -11.78 -5.57
C CYS A 189 -3.49 -12.98 -6.20
N ASP A 190 -4.79 -13.14 -5.92
CA ASP A 190 -5.60 -14.22 -6.49
C ASP A 190 -5.75 -14.07 -8.00
N HIS A 191 -5.86 -12.84 -8.50
CA HIS A 191 -5.80 -12.57 -9.93
C HIS A 191 -4.46 -13.02 -10.55
N PHE A 192 -3.33 -12.67 -9.93
CA PHE A 192 -2.01 -13.11 -10.41
C PHE A 192 -1.84 -14.63 -10.36
N HIS A 193 -2.40 -15.28 -9.34
CA HIS A 193 -2.43 -16.73 -9.22
C HIS A 193 -3.26 -17.37 -10.33
N TYR A 194 -4.45 -16.84 -10.61
CA TYR A 194 -5.27 -17.28 -11.73
C TYR A 194 -4.55 -17.12 -13.07
N LYS A 195 -3.90 -15.97 -13.31
CA LYS A 195 -3.14 -15.72 -14.56
C LYS A 195 -2.00 -16.72 -14.76
N LYS A 196 -1.36 -17.18 -13.68
CA LYS A 196 -0.26 -18.15 -13.77
C LYS A 196 -0.70 -19.61 -13.84
N TYR A 197 -1.73 -19.97 -13.06
CA TYR A 197 -2.10 -21.38 -12.85
C TYR A 197 -3.49 -21.75 -13.41
N GLY A 198 -4.20 -20.80 -14.02
CA GLY A 198 -5.53 -21.00 -14.60
C GLY A 198 -6.64 -21.29 -13.59
N LYS A 199 -6.36 -21.13 -12.28
CA LYS A 199 -7.32 -21.40 -11.19
C LYS A 199 -7.19 -20.35 -10.09
N HIS A 200 -8.33 -19.83 -9.66
CA HIS A 200 -8.44 -19.12 -8.40
C HIS A 200 -8.14 -20.08 -7.25
N GLY A 201 -7.73 -19.56 -6.10
CA GLY A 201 -7.55 -20.43 -4.94
C GLY A 201 -6.75 -19.85 -3.80
N LEU A 202 -6.29 -18.60 -3.84
CA LEU A 202 -5.59 -18.02 -2.69
C LEU A 202 -6.54 -17.77 -1.50
N ILE A 203 -7.86 -17.57 -1.73
CA ILE A 203 -8.86 -17.52 -0.63
C ILE A 203 -8.96 -18.90 0.01
N ASP A 204 -9.25 -19.93 -0.80
CA ASP A 204 -9.56 -21.28 -0.33
C ASP A 204 -8.32 -21.99 0.24
N SER A 205 -7.13 -21.66 -0.28
CA SER A 205 -5.89 -22.35 0.04
C SER A 205 -4.94 -21.58 0.95
N THR A 206 -5.23 -20.34 1.39
CA THR A 206 -4.28 -19.58 2.24
C THR A 206 -4.94 -18.54 3.12
N PHE A 207 -5.71 -17.59 2.58
CA PHE A 207 -6.20 -16.43 3.35
C PHE A 207 -7.10 -16.83 4.53
N LEU A 208 -8.04 -17.76 4.32
CA LEU A 208 -8.97 -18.22 5.35
C LEU A 208 -8.31 -18.93 6.54
N ILE A 209 -7.08 -19.41 6.38
CA ILE A 209 -6.31 -20.05 7.46
C ILE A 209 -5.29 -19.06 8.04
N ALA A 210 -4.58 -18.32 7.18
CA ALA A 210 -3.55 -17.38 7.59
C ALA A 210 -4.11 -16.21 8.41
N PHE A 211 -5.29 -15.69 8.03
CA PHE A 211 -5.87 -14.53 8.72
C PHE A 211 -6.32 -14.85 10.16
N PRO A 212 -7.10 -15.92 10.43
CA PRO A 212 -7.38 -16.33 11.81
C PRO A 212 -6.13 -16.70 12.60
N ALA A 213 -5.17 -17.39 11.99
CA ALA A 213 -3.90 -17.72 12.64
C ALA A 213 -3.14 -16.44 13.06
N GLY A 214 -3.18 -15.39 12.25
CA GLY A 214 -2.62 -14.09 12.60
C GLY A 214 -3.32 -13.44 13.79
N ILE A 215 -4.65 -13.47 13.86
CA ILE A 215 -5.38 -12.94 15.03
C ILE A 215 -4.99 -13.72 16.30
N ILE A 216 -4.96 -15.04 16.22
CA ILE A 216 -4.56 -15.91 17.33
C ILE A 216 -3.11 -15.61 17.77
N GLY A 217 -2.18 -15.55 16.83
CA GLY A 217 -0.77 -15.24 17.12
C GLY A 217 -0.57 -13.86 17.72
N ALA A 218 -1.30 -12.85 17.23
CA ALA A 218 -1.24 -11.49 17.77
C ALA A 218 -1.71 -11.43 19.22
N ARG A 219 -2.76 -12.20 19.56
CA ARG A 219 -3.27 -12.30 20.93
C ARG A 219 -2.32 -13.06 21.84
N ILE A 220 -1.82 -14.21 21.40
CA ILE A 220 -0.87 -15.01 22.18
C ILE A 220 0.35 -14.17 22.56
N ALA A 221 0.97 -13.50 21.57
CA ALA A 221 2.15 -12.69 21.83
C ALA A 221 1.84 -11.47 22.72
N TYR A 222 0.64 -10.89 22.64
CA TYR A 222 0.22 -9.83 23.57
C TYR A 222 0.10 -10.32 25.01
N VAL A 223 -0.54 -11.47 25.22
CA VAL A 223 -0.74 -12.07 26.55
C VAL A 223 0.60 -12.47 27.15
N ILE A 224 1.51 -13.07 26.36
CA ILE A 224 2.85 -13.43 26.81
C ILE A 224 3.63 -12.17 27.21
N GLY A 225 3.60 -11.13 26.38
CA GLY A 225 4.29 -9.86 26.66
C GLY A 225 3.79 -9.17 27.94
N ASN A 226 2.52 -9.36 28.28
CA ASN A 226 1.88 -8.76 29.46
C ASN A 226 1.53 -9.81 30.53
N TRP A 227 2.29 -10.91 30.60
CA TRP A 227 1.93 -12.06 31.44
C TRP A 227 1.73 -11.71 32.91
N HIS A 228 2.50 -10.77 33.44
CA HIS A 228 2.36 -10.30 34.83
C HIS A 228 0.96 -9.73 35.12
N GLU A 229 0.33 -9.04 34.17
CA GLU A 229 -1.04 -8.53 34.29
C GLU A 229 -2.06 -9.67 34.15
N PHE A 230 -1.89 -10.53 33.15
CA PHE A 230 -2.83 -11.63 32.88
C PHE A 230 -2.80 -12.73 33.95
N SER A 231 -1.65 -12.96 34.59
CA SER A 231 -1.50 -13.95 35.67
C SER A 231 -2.35 -13.65 36.91
N ARG A 232 -2.88 -12.42 37.02
CA ARG A 232 -3.71 -11.93 38.12
C ARG A 232 -5.19 -11.79 37.74
N ARG A 233 -5.56 -12.15 36.50
CA ARG A 233 -6.92 -12.07 35.98
C ARG A 233 -7.50 -13.47 35.77
N ASP A 234 -8.81 -13.53 35.60
CA ASP A 234 -9.48 -14.75 35.17
C ASP A 234 -8.95 -15.20 33.80
N PHE A 235 -8.75 -16.51 33.65
CA PHE A 235 -8.17 -17.12 32.44
C PHE A 235 -8.90 -16.72 31.15
N TRP A 236 -10.20 -16.45 31.22
CA TRP A 236 -11.01 -16.03 30.07
C TRP A 236 -10.53 -14.74 29.40
N HIS A 237 -9.86 -13.85 30.13
CA HIS A 237 -9.29 -12.63 29.55
C HIS A 237 -8.24 -12.95 28.47
N VAL A 238 -7.58 -14.10 28.51
CA VAL A 238 -6.62 -14.50 27.46
C VAL A 238 -7.28 -14.52 26.08
N PHE A 239 -8.57 -14.84 25.98
CA PHE A 239 -9.33 -14.91 24.72
C PHE A 239 -10.07 -13.62 24.36
N ALA A 240 -10.13 -12.64 25.27
CA ALA A 240 -10.92 -11.43 25.13
C ALA A 240 -10.28 -10.43 24.14
N ILE A 241 -10.30 -10.76 22.85
CA ILE A 241 -9.75 -9.91 21.77
C ILE A 241 -10.54 -8.60 21.59
N TRP A 242 -11.78 -8.54 22.06
CA TRP A 242 -12.62 -7.34 22.05
C TRP A 242 -12.21 -6.31 23.10
N GLU A 243 -11.39 -6.68 24.10
CA GLU A 243 -10.78 -5.75 25.06
C GLU A 243 -9.55 -5.03 24.47
N GLY A 244 -9.23 -5.27 23.19
CA GLY A 244 -8.00 -4.82 22.56
C GLY A 244 -6.82 -5.72 22.92
N GLY A 245 -5.59 -5.25 22.68
CA GLY A 245 -4.38 -5.99 23.01
C GLY A 245 -4.04 -7.09 21.99
N LEU A 246 -3.53 -6.64 20.84
CA LEU A 246 -3.03 -7.50 19.77
C LEU A 246 -1.65 -6.98 19.36
N THR A 247 -0.64 -7.85 19.38
CA THR A 247 0.70 -7.46 18.90
C THR A 247 0.83 -7.78 17.41
N ILE A 248 1.19 -6.77 16.62
CA ILE A 248 1.35 -6.94 15.18
C ILE A 248 2.42 -7.98 14.83
N LEU A 249 3.49 -8.07 15.64
CA LEU A 249 4.58 -9.02 15.44
C LEU A 249 4.09 -10.47 15.57
N GLY A 250 3.35 -10.79 16.63
CA GLY A 250 2.81 -12.13 16.83
C GLY A 250 1.84 -12.54 15.72
N GLY A 251 1.02 -11.59 15.25
CA GLY A 251 0.09 -11.87 14.16
C GLY A 251 0.77 -12.05 12.82
N ALA A 252 1.79 -11.25 12.53
CA ALA A 252 2.60 -11.41 11.33
C ALA A 252 3.28 -12.78 11.31
N ILE A 253 3.94 -13.17 12.40
CA ILE A 253 4.66 -14.46 12.49
C ILE A 253 3.69 -15.63 12.30
N ALA A 254 2.62 -15.70 13.10
CA ALA A 254 1.69 -16.82 13.04
C ALA A 254 0.97 -16.89 11.68
N GLY A 255 0.49 -15.75 11.17
CA GLY A 255 -0.18 -15.68 9.88
C GLY A 255 0.73 -16.10 8.71
N ILE A 256 1.98 -15.64 8.70
CA ILE A 256 2.96 -16.01 7.67
C ILE A 256 3.29 -17.51 7.75
N VAL A 257 3.65 -18.02 8.93
CA VAL A 257 4.07 -19.42 9.09
C VAL A 257 2.94 -20.37 8.70
N VAL A 258 1.75 -20.18 9.27
CA VAL A 258 0.59 -21.03 8.97
C VAL A 258 0.16 -20.88 7.51
N GLY A 259 0.15 -19.66 6.98
CA GLY A 259 -0.19 -19.40 5.58
C GLY A 259 0.75 -20.10 4.60
N VAL A 260 2.06 -20.01 4.82
CA VAL A 260 3.07 -20.67 3.97
C VAL A 260 2.93 -22.19 4.03
N LEU A 261 2.81 -22.77 5.24
CA LEU A 261 2.65 -24.22 5.41
C LEU A 261 1.38 -24.72 4.71
N TRP A 262 0.27 -24.00 4.87
CA TRP A 262 -1.00 -24.36 4.24
C TRP A 262 -0.95 -24.20 2.71
N TYR A 263 -0.32 -23.13 2.21
CA TYR A 263 -0.10 -22.93 0.77
C TYR A 263 0.69 -24.09 0.18
N MET A 264 1.80 -24.49 0.82
CA MET A 264 2.63 -25.62 0.38
C MET A 264 1.86 -26.94 0.38
N HIS A 265 1.02 -27.16 1.40
CA HIS A 265 0.20 -28.37 1.51
C HIS A 265 -0.87 -28.46 0.42
N LYS A 266 -1.60 -27.37 0.15
CA LYS A 266 -2.71 -27.35 -0.82
C LYS A 266 -2.25 -27.19 -2.27
N ASN A 267 -1.12 -26.53 -2.50
CA ASN A 267 -0.62 -26.21 -3.84
C ASN A 267 0.61 -27.03 -4.22
N LYS A 268 0.55 -28.35 -4.00
CA LYS A 268 1.64 -29.28 -4.37
C LYS A 268 2.04 -29.08 -5.84
N GLY A 269 3.34 -28.97 -6.08
CA GLY A 269 3.91 -28.74 -7.41
C GLY A 269 3.93 -27.27 -7.87
N LYS A 270 3.32 -26.34 -7.12
CA LYS A 270 3.46 -24.89 -7.38
C LYS A 270 4.68 -24.33 -6.64
N SER A 271 5.29 -23.30 -7.21
CA SER A 271 6.48 -22.67 -6.65
C SER A 271 6.11 -21.71 -5.52
N ILE A 272 6.53 -22.03 -4.30
CA ILE A 272 6.41 -21.14 -3.14
C ILE A 272 7.17 -19.82 -3.36
N TRP A 273 8.33 -19.87 -4.03
CA TRP A 273 9.14 -18.70 -4.35
C TRP A 273 8.39 -17.69 -5.23
N TRP A 274 7.61 -18.21 -6.18
CA TRP A 274 6.73 -17.33 -6.95
C TRP A 274 5.62 -16.74 -6.09
N ALA A 275 5.03 -17.52 -5.18
CA ALA A 275 3.94 -17.04 -4.34
C ALA A 275 4.42 -15.91 -3.42
N VAL A 276 5.58 -16.05 -2.77
CA VAL A 276 6.14 -14.99 -1.93
C VAL A 276 6.52 -13.75 -2.74
N ASP A 277 7.09 -13.90 -3.93
CA ASP A 277 7.42 -12.77 -4.80
C ASP A 277 6.19 -12.01 -5.33
N VAL A 278 5.04 -12.66 -5.35
CA VAL A 278 3.77 -12.02 -5.72
C VAL A 278 3.07 -11.41 -4.51
N ILE A 279 3.02 -12.13 -3.39
CA ILE A 279 2.24 -11.74 -2.22
C ILE A 279 2.97 -10.65 -1.43
N VAL A 280 4.26 -10.83 -1.13
CA VAL A 280 4.97 -9.96 -0.18
C VAL A 280 5.06 -8.51 -0.66
N PRO A 281 5.38 -8.20 -1.93
CA PRO A 281 5.39 -6.81 -2.38
C PRO A 281 4.03 -6.11 -2.27
N THR A 282 2.92 -6.84 -2.41
CA THR A 282 1.57 -6.26 -2.28
C THR A 282 1.25 -5.77 -0.87
N ILE A 283 2.00 -6.22 0.15
CA ILE A 283 1.87 -5.71 1.52
C ILE A 283 2.07 -4.19 1.57
N LEU A 284 2.90 -3.61 0.70
CA LEU A 284 3.07 -2.15 0.61
C LEU A 284 1.74 -1.45 0.25
N ILE A 285 0.94 -2.04 -0.64
CA ILE A 285 -0.39 -1.50 -0.96
C ILE A 285 -1.27 -1.56 0.30
N ALA A 286 -1.32 -2.71 0.99
CA ALA A 286 -2.09 -2.84 2.23
C ALA A 286 -1.63 -1.85 3.32
N GLN A 287 -0.33 -1.60 3.43
CA GLN A 287 0.24 -0.60 4.33
C GLN A 287 -0.21 0.82 3.96
N ALA A 288 -0.27 1.17 2.67
CA ALA A 288 -0.82 2.44 2.22
C ALA A 288 -2.28 2.64 2.68
N PHE A 289 -3.11 1.60 2.59
CA PHE A 289 -4.47 1.65 3.16
C PHE A 289 -4.44 1.84 4.69
N GLY A 290 -3.59 1.10 5.41
CA GLY A 290 -3.45 1.25 6.86
C GLY A 290 -3.05 2.66 7.31
N ARG A 291 -2.27 3.39 6.50
CA ARG A 291 -1.88 4.79 6.80
C ARG A 291 -3.05 5.76 6.77
N TRP A 292 -4.06 5.52 5.93
CA TRP A 292 -5.33 6.26 6.04
C TRP A 292 -6.01 6.02 7.37
N GLY A 293 -5.94 4.79 7.90
CA GLY A 293 -6.40 4.50 9.25
C GLY A 293 -5.71 5.36 10.30
N ASN A 294 -4.38 5.47 10.27
CA ASN A 294 -3.63 6.30 11.23
C ASN A 294 -4.07 7.77 11.17
N PHE A 295 -4.39 8.27 9.98
CA PHE A 295 -4.92 9.62 9.79
C PHE A 295 -6.29 9.82 10.46
N PHE A 296 -7.23 8.86 10.34
CA PHE A 296 -8.51 8.90 11.06
C PHE A 296 -8.34 8.80 12.59
N ASN A 297 -7.29 8.14 13.06
CA ASN A 297 -6.94 8.05 14.48
C ASN A 297 -6.13 9.27 14.98
N CYS A 298 -5.75 10.19 14.11
CA CYS A 298 -4.85 11.30 14.40
C CYS A 298 -3.54 10.86 15.10
N GLU A 299 -2.98 9.71 14.69
CA GLU A 299 -1.80 9.09 15.29
C GLU A 299 -0.66 8.92 14.28
N VAL A 300 0.57 8.70 14.78
CA VAL A 300 1.75 8.39 13.95
C VAL A 300 2.03 9.48 12.91
N HIS A 301 1.95 10.75 13.34
CA HIS A 301 2.32 11.92 12.54
C HIS A 301 3.79 12.30 12.77
N GLY A 302 4.28 13.30 12.03
CA GLY A 302 5.60 13.88 12.25
C GLY A 302 5.59 15.05 13.23
N GLY A 303 6.75 15.64 13.45
CA GLY A 303 6.90 16.84 14.27
C GLY A 303 6.14 18.07 13.73
N LEU A 304 6.13 19.15 14.51
CA LEU A 304 5.50 20.41 14.13
C LEU A 304 6.19 21.04 12.91
N VAL A 305 5.40 21.44 11.92
CA VAL A 305 5.85 22.10 10.70
C VAL A 305 4.94 23.29 10.34
N PRO A 306 5.46 24.34 9.69
CA PRO A 306 4.64 25.48 9.26
C PRO A 306 3.52 25.04 8.31
N ILE A 307 2.30 25.52 8.55
CA ILE A 307 1.11 25.16 7.76
C ILE A 307 1.23 25.56 6.28
N ASP A 308 1.92 26.66 6.00
CA ASP A 308 2.05 27.24 4.65
C ASP A 308 2.74 26.30 3.66
N MET A 309 3.65 25.44 4.15
CA MET A 309 4.36 24.45 3.33
C MET A 309 3.46 23.31 2.85
N TRP A 310 2.28 23.16 3.44
CA TRP A 310 1.37 22.03 3.21
C TRP A 310 -0.01 22.45 2.67
N ARG A 311 -0.23 23.75 2.38
CA ARG A 311 -1.49 24.27 1.84
C ARG A 311 -1.86 23.73 0.45
N TRP A 312 -0.93 23.05 -0.23
CA TRP A 312 -1.19 22.34 -1.49
C TRP A 312 -1.94 21.01 -1.27
N LEU A 313 -1.94 20.48 -0.05
CA LEU A 313 -2.81 19.36 0.33
C LEU A 313 -4.26 19.84 0.48
N PRO A 314 -5.23 18.94 0.29
CA PRO A 314 -6.62 19.19 0.63
C PRO A 314 -6.77 19.76 2.05
N SER A 315 -7.62 20.77 2.19
CA SER A 315 -7.92 21.46 3.46
C SER A 315 -8.33 20.48 4.56
N PHE A 316 -9.11 19.43 4.24
CA PHE A 316 -9.48 18.42 5.24
C PHE A 316 -8.24 17.70 5.82
N ILE A 317 -7.19 17.47 5.03
CA ILE A 317 -5.94 16.88 5.52
C ILE A 317 -5.19 17.88 6.39
N VAL A 318 -5.02 19.11 5.89
CA VAL A 318 -4.29 20.17 6.59
C VAL A 318 -4.95 20.52 7.93
N GLN A 319 -6.27 20.66 7.94
CA GLN A 319 -7.03 21.01 9.15
C GLN A 319 -7.00 19.87 10.17
N ASN A 320 -7.15 18.61 9.75
CA ASN A 320 -7.05 17.46 10.69
C ASN A 320 -5.62 17.23 11.18
N ALA A 321 -4.60 17.57 10.39
CA ALA A 321 -3.20 17.54 10.80
C ALA A 321 -2.86 18.59 11.89
N ARG A 322 -3.78 19.50 12.24
CA ARG A 322 -3.63 20.39 13.41
C ARG A 322 -3.83 19.68 14.74
N PHE A 323 -4.36 18.46 14.76
CA PHE A 323 -4.60 17.71 15.99
C PHE A 323 -3.83 16.39 16.01
N SER A 324 -3.31 16.07 17.19
CA SER A 324 -2.63 14.83 17.53
C SER A 324 -3.36 14.14 18.69
N SER A 325 -3.54 12.83 18.61
CA SER A 325 -4.05 12.05 19.75
C SER A 325 -3.08 12.01 20.94
N ALA A 326 -1.76 12.17 20.69
CA ALA A 326 -0.74 12.20 21.74
C ALA A 326 -0.51 13.61 22.31
N ASN A 327 -0.50 14.63 21.45
CA ASN A 327 -0.03 15.98 21.80
C ASN A 327 -1.12 17.06 21.74
N GLY A 328 -2.35 16.72 21.35
CA GLY A 328 -3.46 17.67 21.25
C GLY A 328 -3.34 18.61 20.06
N TRP A 329 -3.85 19.84 20.19
CA TRP A 329 -3.85 20.85 19.12
C TRP A 329 -2.48 21.50 18.94
N ALA A 330 -2.04 21.61 17.68
CA ALA A 330 -0.84 22.33 17.30
C ALA A 330 -1.01 23.85 17.50
N PRO A 331 0.08 24.58 17.80
CA PRO A 331 0.07 26.04 17.86
C PRO A 331 -0.41 26.70 16.55
N ASP A 332 -0.89 27.93 16.64
CA ASP A 332 -1.35 28.67 15.47
C ASP A 332 -0.23 28.85 14.42
N GLY A 333 -0.57 28.61 13.15
CA GLY A 333 0.39 28.61 12.04
C GLY A 333 1.14 27.29 11.85
N PHE A 334 0.93 26.29 12.70
CA PHE A 334 1.59 24.98 12.61
C PHE A 334 0.60 23.83 12.44
N ILE A 335 1.10 22.75 11.83
CA ILE A 335 0.45 21.43 11.78
C ILE A 335 1.47 20.37 12.18
N TYR A 336 1.01 19.20 12.60
CA TYR A 336 1.85 18.02 12.64
C TYR A 336 2.10 17.53 11.22
N ALA A 337 3.36 17.22 10.89
CA ALA A 337 3.68 16.81 9.51
C ALA A 337 2.85 15.58 9.11
N PRO A 338 2.10 15.62 7.98
CA PRO A 338 1.19 14.56 7.58
C PRO A 338 1.94 13.36 6.97
N LEU A 339 2.79 12.72 7.78
CA LEU A 339 3.64 11.60 7.35
C LEU A 339 2.84 10.41 6.85
N PHE A 340 1.60 10.22 7.30
CA PHE A 340 0.72 9.18 6.76
C PHE A 340 0.63 9.26 5.23
N PHE A 341 0.50 10.47 4.67
CA PHE A 341 0.35 10.69 3.23
C PHE A 341 1.67 10.42 2.50
N VAL A 342 2.79 10.85 3.10
CA VAL A 342 4.12 10.54 2.59
C VAL A 342 4.34 9.03 2.55
N GLU A 343 3.98 8.31 3.62
CA GLU A 343 4.09 6.84 3.67
C GLU A 343 3.16 6.15 2.67
N VAL A 344 1.96 6.67 2.41
CA VAL A 344 1.07 6.16 1.34
C VAL A 344 1.79 6.19 -0.01
N VAL A 345 2.36 7.35 -0.37
CA VAL A 345 3.06 7.54 -1.65
C VAL A 345 4.28 6.64 -1.74
N VAL A 346 5.11 6.61 -0.70
CA VAL A 346 6.33 5.80 -0.66
C VAL A 346 6.01 4.30 -0.76
N ASN A 347 4.97 3.82 -0.07
CA ASN A 347 4.58 2.42 -0.14
C ASN A 347 4.05 2.03 -1.53
N LEU A 348 3.17 2.86 -2.11
CA LEU A 348 2.66 2.60 -3.47
C LEU A 348 3.78 2.62 -4.50
N LEU A 349 4.69 3.60 -4.42
CA LEU A 349 5.88 3.65 -5.26
C LEU A 349 6.72 2.39 -5.12
N GLY A 350 6.93 1.91 -3.89
CA GLY A 350 7.67 0.70 -3.62
C GLY A 350 7.09 -0.53 -4.27
N TYR A 351 5.76 -0.67 -4.19
CA TYR A 351 5.08 -1.75 -4.90
C TYR A 351 5.34 -1.65 -6.41
N PHE A 352 5.22 -0.47 -7.02
CA PHE A 352 5.46 -0.31 -8.45
C PHE A 352 6.90 -0.60 -8.85
N VAL A 353 7.87 -0.14 -8.06
CA VAL A 353 9.29 -0.43 -8.26
C VAL A 353 9.54 -1.94 -8.19
N LEU A 354 9.10 -2.61 -7.14
CA LEU A 354 9.29 -4.06 -7.01
C LEU A 354 8.55 -4.82 -8.11
N ALA A 355 7.24 -4.62 -8.25
CA ALA A 355 6.43 -5.42 -9.18
C ALA A 355 6.74 -5.16 -10.66
N HIS A 356 7.01 -3.91 -11.07
CA HIS A 356 7.15 -3.55 -12.49
C HIS A 356 8.61 -3.35 -12.92
N LEU A 357 9.40 -2.62 -12.14
CA LEU A 357 10.82 -2.45 -12.48
C LEU A 357 11.56 -3.78 -12.29
N PHE A 358 11.49 -4.39 -11.12
CA PHE A 358 12.17 -5.67 -10.87
C PHE A 358 11.42 -6.87 -11.42
N GLY A 359 10.11 -6.96 -11.18
CA GLY A 359 9.31 -8.13 -11.58
C GLY A 359 9.07 -8.26 -13.09
N ILE A 360 9.20 -7.17 -13.87
CA ILE A 360 8.96 -7.18 -15.32
C ILE A 360 10.19 -6.72 -16.10
N ARG A 361 10.66 -5.48 -15.88
CA ARG A 361 11.72 -4.87 -16.72
C ARG A 361 13.08 -5.51 -16.48
N LEU A 362 13.42 -5.80 -15.23
CA LEU A 362 14.70 -6.37 -14.80
C LEU A 362 14.59 -7.86 -14.45
N LYS A 363 13.52 -8.53 -14.88
CA LYS A 363 13.27 -9.95 -14.60
C LYS A 363 14.43 -10.88 -15.00
N LYS A 364 15.24 -10.48 -15.98
CA LYS A 364 16.41 -11.25 -16.46
C LYS A 364 17.54 -11.33 -15.44
N ILE A 365 17.63 -10.37 -14.52
CA ILE A 365 18.67 -10.32 -13.50
C ILE A 365 18.16 -10.75 -12.12
N THR A 366 16.85 -10.86 -11.92
CA THR A 366 16.25 -11.30 -10.65
C THR A 366 16.07 -12.82 -10.60
N GLU A 367 16.30 -13.40 -9.44
CA GLU A 367 15.98 -14.80 -9.12
C GLU A 367 14.71 -14.89 -8.26
N PRO A 368 14.00 -16.04 -8.27
CA PRO A 368 12.82 -16.21 -7.43
C PRO A 368 13.17 -16.07 -5.94
N GLY A 369 12.43 -15.20 -5.23
CA GLY A 369 12.65 -14.78 -3.85
C GLY A 369 13.11 -13.32 -3.72
N ASP A 370 13.70 -12.74 -4.76
CA ASP A 370 14.32 -11.41 -4.65
C ASP A 370 13.30 -10.29 -4.44
N LEU A 371 12.06 -10.43 -4.93
CA LEU A 371 11.03 -9.42 -4.73
C LEU A 371 10.57 -9.38 -3.26
N CYS A 372 10.48 -10.55 -2.63
CA CYS A 372 10.25 -10.66 -1.20
C CYS A 372 11.38 -10.00 -0.39
N PHE A 373 12.64 -10.25 -0.73
CA PHE A 373 13.77 -9.63 -0.03
C PHE A 373 13.89 -8.13 -0.32
N GLY A 374 13.55 -7.71 -1.54
CA GLY A 374 13.42 -6.33 -1.96
C GLY A 374 12.37 -5.57 -1.16
N TYR A 375 11.28 -6.22 -0.74
CA TYR A 375 10.31 -5.65 0.20
C TYR A 375 10.94 -5.38 1.58
N ILE A 376 11.75 -6.31 2.11
CA ILE A 376 12.42 -6.11 3.41
C ILE A 376 13.35 -4.89 3.35
N ILE A 377 14.10 -4.76 2.25
CA ILE A 377 14.95 -3.60 2.00
C ILE A 377 14.11 -2.33 1.89
N TRP A 378 13.03 -2.34 1.09
CA TRP A 378 12.15 -1.18 0.89
C TRP A 378 11.54 -0.72 2.21
N TYR A 379 11.06 -1.66 3.02
CA TYR A 379 10.50 -1.39 4.33
C TYR A 379 11.54 -0.76 5.26
N GLY A 380 12.72 -1.37 5.39
CA GLY A 380 13.82 -0.83 6.19
C GLY A 380 14.23 0.57 5.73
N ALA A 381 14.42 0.77 4.42
CA ALA A 381 14.80 2.06 3.87
C ALA A 381 13.73 3.13 4.11
N THR A 382 12.45 2.81 3.91
CA THR A 382 11.33 3.72 4.23
C THR A 382 11.39 4.16 5.69
N ARG A 383 11.68 3.24 6.61
CA ARG A 383 11.79 3.56 8.04
C ARG A 383 13.02 4.40 8.36
N VAL A 384 14.18 4.14 7.76
CA VAL A 384 15.38 5.00 7.95
C VAL A 384 15.08 6.47 7.62
N PHE A 385 14.33 6.73 6.56
CA PHE A 385 13.97 8.09 6.15
C PHE A 385 12.84 8.70 6.99
N MET A 386 11.83 7.90 7.35
CA MET A 386 10.62 8.42 7.99
C MET A 386 10.73 8.55 9.50
N GLU A 387 11.54 7.73 10.17
CA GLU A 387 11.63 7.72 11.63
C GLU A 387 12.19 9.03 12.23
N PRO A 388 13.23 9.66 11.65
CA PRO A 388 13.70 10.97 12.14
C PRO A 388 12.67 12.09 11.98
N LEU A 389 11.72 11.95 11.05
CA LEU A 389 10.65 12.93 10.81
C LEU A 389 9.46 12.72 11.76
N ARG A 390 9.33 11.51 12.32
CA ARG A 390 8.21 11.10 13.16
C ARG A 390 8.28 11.76 14.52
N ASP A 391 7.12 12.06 15.08
CA ASP A 391 7.03 12.56 16.45
C ASP A 391 7.57 11.51 17.43
N SER A 392 8.41 11.97 18.37
CA SER A 392 9.11 11.09 19.32
C SER A 392 8.19 10.22 20.16
N SER A 393 6.93 10.62 20.38
CA SER A 393 5.92 9.84 21.12
C SER A 393 5.57 8.50 20.45
N TYR A 394 5.82 8.37 19.14
CA TYR A 394 5.50 7.16 18.37
C TYR A 394 6.74 6.35 17.95
N ASN A 395 7.94 6.74 18.41
CA ASN A 395 9.17 6.03 18.10
C ASN A 395 9.43 4.91 19.13
N MET A 396 10.06 3.81 18.70
CA MET A 396 10.35 2.69 19.60
C MET A 396 11.60 2.95 20.47
N GLY A 397 11.45 2.72 21.78
CA GLY A 397 12.46 2.87 22.83
C GLY A 397 12.86 4.32 23.12
N SER A 398 13.90 4.53 23.93
CA SER A 398 14.36 5.88 24.31
C SER A 398 14.91 6.62 23.07
N ASP A 399 14.28 7.74 22.73
CA ASP A 399 14.67 8.64 21.63
C ASP A 399 14.63 8.03 20.21
N GLY A 400 13.90 6.93 20.01
CA GLY A 400 13.68 6.32 18.70
C GLY A 400 14.85 5.56 18.07
N TYR A 401 15.93 5.38 18.82
CA TYR A 401 17.12 4.65 18.39
C TYR A 401 16.80 3.23 17.91
N TRP A 402 15.89 2.53 18.61
CA TRP A 402 15.55 1.14 18.28
C TRP A 402 14.87 1.03 16.92
N SER A 403 13.97 1.94 16.61
CA SER A 403 13.32 1.98 15.29
C SER A 403 14.36 2.15 14.17
N TRP A 404 15.34 3.05 14.36
CA TRP A 404 16.39 3.27 13.36
C TRP A 404 17.31 2.06 13.21
N LEU A 405 17.73 1.44 14.32
CA LEU A 405 18.55 0.23 14.33
C LEU A 405 17.85 -0.93 13.60
N TRP A 406 16.57 -1.20 13.91
CA TRP A 406 15.80 -2.25 13.25
C TRP A 406 15.65 -1.99 11.74
N SER A 407 15.54 -0.73 11.35
CA SER A 407 15.47 -0.33 9.94
C SER A 407 16.74 -0.68 9.17
N LEU A 408 17.91 -0.42 9.75
CA LEU A 408 19.20 -0.81 9.19
C LEU A 408 19.37 -2.33 9.15
N ILE A 409 18.91 -3.04 10.19
CA ILE A 409 18.92 -4.50 10.22
C ILE A 409 18.07 -5.06 9.07
N PHE A 410 16.88 -4.52 8.81
CA PHE A 410 16.06 -4.97 7.69
C PHE A 410 16.75 -4.74 6.34
N VAL A 411 17.36 -3.57 6.13
CA VAL A 411 18.14 -3.30 4.92
C VAL A 411 19.28 -4.31 4.79
N GLY A 412 20.07 -4.51 5.84
CA GLY A 412 21.21 -5.43 5.83
C GLY A 412 20.81 -6.89 5.62
N VAL A 413 19.77 -7.37 6.31
CA VAL A 413 19.26 -8.74 6.18
C VAL A 413 18.67 -8.97 4.80
N GLY A 414 17.84 -8.06 4.28
CA GLY A 414 17.27 -8.20 2.94
C GLY A 414 18.35 -8.22 1.85
N THR A 415 19.37 -7.36 1.99
CA THR A 415 20.57 -7.34 1.13
C THR A 415 21.28 -8.69 1.15
N LEU A 416 21.58 -9.21 2.34
CA LEU A 416 22.26 -10.48 2.53
C LEU A 416 21.45 -11.65 1.94
N LEU A 417 20.13 -11.65 2.12
CA LEU A 417 19.25 -12.68 1.59
C LEU A 417 19.24 -12.70 0.06
N ILE A 418 19.27 -11.53 -0.61
CA ILE A 418 19.43 -11.46 -2.08
C ILE A 418 20.78 -12.09 -2.48
N VAL A 419 21.89 -11.68 -1.85
CA VAL A 419 23.22 -12.23 -2.16
C VAL A 419 23.23 -13.74 -2.00
N ILE A 420 22.79 -14.25 -0.84
CA ILE A 420 22.75 -15.68 -0.55
C ILE A 420 21.87 -16.42 -1.57
N ASN A 421 20.70 -15.88 -1.92
CA ASN A 421 19.79 -16.50 -2.90
C ASN A 421 20.48 -16.69 -4.26
N HIS A 422 21.17 -15.64 -4.74
CA HIS A 422 21.94 -15.70 -5.98
C HIS A 422 23.12 -16.67 -5.89
N VAL A 423 23.87 -16.63 -4.79
CA VAL A 423 25.01 -17.54 -4.55
C VAL A 423 24.57 -19.01 -4.60
N VAL A 424 23.55 -19.36 -3.83
CA VAL A 424 23.04 -20.73 -3.70
C VAL A 424 22.47 -21.24 -5.04
N ARG A 425 21.75 -20.39 -5.77
CA ARG A 425 21.14 -20.79 -7.05
C ARG A 425 22.18 -20.99 -8.14
N TYR A 426 23.22 -20.15 -8.17
CA TYR A 426 24.35 -20.34 -9.05
C TYR A 426 25.10 -21.64 -8.70
N TYR A 427 25.39 -21.90 -7.42
CA TYR A 427 26.06 -23.15 -7.02
C TYR A 427 25.26 -24.39 -7.43
N LYS A 428 23.92 -24.35 -7.31
CA LYS A 428 23.04 -25.43 -7.80
C LYS A 428 23.05 -25.56 -9.33
N LYS A 429 23.05 -24.45 -10.07
CA LYS A 429 23.17 -24.46 -11.55
C LYS A 429 24.52 -25.03 -11.99
N PHE A 430 25.60 -24.65 -11.31
CA PHE A 430 26.96 -25.17 -11.53
C PHE A 430 27.01 -26.69 -11.33
N LYS A 431 26.56 -27.18 -10.16
CA LYS A 431 26.57 -28.62 -9.84
C LYS A 431 25.81 -29.47 -10.87
N ASN A 432 24.77 -28.90 -11.48
CA ASN A 432 23.93 -29.61 -12.44
C ASN A 432 24.42 -29.54 -13.90
N ASN A 433 25.08 -28.46 -14.32
CA ASN A 433 25.33 -28.19 -15.75
C ASN A 433 26.82 -28.21 -16.16
N GLY A 434 27.78 -28.20 -15.22
CA GLY A 434 29.21 -28.38 -15.51
C GLY A 434 29.92 -27.33 -16.38
N ASP A 435 29.23 -26.33 -16.94
CA ASP A 435 29.82 -25.33 -17.84
C ASP A 435 30.21 -24.02 -17.12
N PHE A 436 31.43 -23.56 -17.41
CA PHE A 436 32.11 -22.40 -16.85
C PHE A 436 32.21 -21.22 -17.84
N SER A 437 31.30 -21.11 -18.82
CA SER A 437 31.40 -20.09 -19.86
C SER A 437 31.03 -18.68 -19.37
N GLY A 438 32.04 -17.96 -18.86
CA GLY A 438 31.98 -16.57 -18.34
C GLY A 438 31.75 -15.45 -19.38
N GLU A 439 31.41 -15.75 -20.64
CA GLU A 439 31.22 -14.75 -21.69
C GLU A 439 29.93 -13.94 -21.54
N PHE A 440 28.87 -14.53 -20.99
CA PHE A 440 27.60 -13.82 -20.78
C PHE A 440 27.72 -12.70 -19.72
N TYR A 441 28.68 -12.81 -18.79
CA TYR A 441 28.85 -11.90 -17.65
C TYR A 441 29.90 -10.80 -17.87
N LYS A 442 30.91 -11.04 -18.71
CA LYS A 442 32.03 -10.10 -18.97
C LYS A 442 31.60 -8.72 -19.46
N LYS A 443 30.48 -8.61 -20.18
CA LYS A 443 30.05 -7.36 -20.83
C LYS A 443 29.06 -6.50 -20.00
N ASN A 444 28.31 -7.11 -19.08
CA ASN A 444 27.25 -6.44 -18.32
C ASN A 444 27.57 -6.26 -16.82
N GLY A 445 28.47 -7.07 -16.23
CA GLY A 445 28.82 -6.99 -14.81
C GLY A 445 29.79 -5.86 -14.44
N ILE A 446 30.69 -5.47 -15.36
CA ILE A 446 31.76 -4.49 -15.10
C ILE A 446 31.23 -3.05 -15.09
N LEU A 447 30.35 -2.69 -16.04
CA LEU A 447 29.73 -1.37 -16.07
C LEU A 447 28.77 -1.16 -14.88
N GLY A 448 28.04 -2.21 -14.49
CA GLY A 448 27.18 -2.21 -13.31
C GLY A 448 27.97 -2.10 -11.99
N SER A 449 29.16 -2.67 -11.88
CA SER A 449 29.98 -2.59 -10.66
C SER A 449 30.70 -1.25 -10.50
N ILE A 450 31.18 -0.63 -11.59
CA ILE A 450 31.86 0.68 -11.55
C ILE A 450 30.89 1.81 -11.18
N ILE A 451 29.73 1.87 -11.84
CA ILE A 451 28.70 2.90 -11.56
C ILE A 451 28.23 2.79 -10.12
N THR A 452 28.14 1.57 -9.59
CA THR A 452 27.57 1.37 -8.28
C THR A 452 28.57 1.49 -7.13
N GLY A 453 29.86 1.23 -7.37
CA GLY A 453 30.93 1.57 -6.43
C GLY A 453 31.01 3.08 -6.17
N VAL A 454 30.89 3.91 -7.22
CA VAL A 454 30.89 5.38 -7.10
C VAL A 454 29.67 5.87 -6.32
N VAL A 455 28.51 5.24 -6.52
CA VAL A 455 27.24 5.62 -5.89
C VAL A 455 27.15 5.18 -4.42
N ALA A 456 27.65 3.98 -4.07
CA ALA A 456 27.70 3.50 -2.68
C ALA A 456 28.62 4.35 -1.79
N VAL A 457 29.79 4.73 -2.31
CA VAL A 457 30.73 5.64 -1.63
C VAL A 457 30.11 7.02 -1.44
N SER A 458 29.38 7.52 -2.44
CA SER A 458 28.69 8.82 -2.34
C SER A 458 27.63 8.85 -1.23
N PHE A 459 26.91 7.75 -0.99
CA PHE A 459 25.87 7.69 0.05
C PHE A 459 26.41 7.47 1.47
N ILE A 460 27.51 6.72 1.63
CA ILE A 460 28.21 6.63 2.93
C ILE A 460 28.72 8.02 3.32
N VAL A 461 29.29 8.76 2.36
CA VAL A 461 29.74 10.14 2.58
C VAL A 461 28.56 11.06 2.91
N ILE A 462 27.41 10.96 2.23
CA ILE A 462 26.22 11.78 2.54
C ILE A 462 25.64 11.45 3.93
N GLY A 463 25.56 10.18 4.32
CA GLY A 463 25.09 9.78 5.66
C GLY A 463 26.00 10.27 6.78
N ILE A 464 27.32 10.24 6.56
CA ILE A 464 28.31 10.81 7.49
C ILE A 464 28.20 12.34 7.55
N VAL A 465 28.00 13.00 6.40
CA VAL A 465 27.80 14.46 6.33
C VAL A 465 26.50 14.88 7.04
N MET A 466 25.41 14.14 6.87
CA MET A 466 24.14 14.40 7.56
C MET A 466 24.22 14.17 9.08
N MET A 467 25.02 13.20 9.54
CA MET A 467 25.33 13.02 10.96
C MET A 467 26.21 14.14 11.53
N ALA A 468 27.07 14.73 10.70
CA ALA A 468 27.96 15.82 11.11
C ALA A 468 27.26 17.19 11.15
N THR A 469 26.19 17.40 10.36
CA THR A 469 25.44 18.67 10.33
C THR A 469 24.25 18.65 11.29
N ASN A 470 24.51 18.99 12.54
CA ASN A 470 23.53 19.00 13.63
C ASN A 470 22.64 20.28 13.62
N GLU A 471 22.06 20.66 12.48
CA GLU A 471 21.24 21.88 12.37
C GLU A 471 19.91 21.68 11.60
N GLY A 472 18.79 21.83 12.33
CA GLY A 472 17.54 22.42 11.84
C GLY A 472 16.59 21.55 11.01
N GLY A 473 15.51 21.09 11.66
CA GLY A 473 14.41 20.30 11.05
C GLY A 473 13.64 20.93 9.88
N LEU A 474 13.89 22.20 9.52
CA LEU A 474 13.11 22.93 8.51
C LEU A 474 13.60 22.70 7.06
N ALA A 475 14.89 22.44 6.84
CA ALA A 475 15.44 22.11 5.50
C ALA A 475 15.32 20.61 5.17
N ILE A 476 15.16 19.78 6.21
CA ILE A 476 15.13 18.32 6.12
C ILE A 476 13.80 17.84 5.50
N ALA A 477 12.66 18.46 5.80
CA ALA A 477 11.36 17.96 5.34
C ALA A 477 11.12 18.10 3.82
N LEU A 478 11.51 19.21 3.20
CA LEU A 478 11.35 19.44 1.74
C LEU A 478 12.42 18.72 0.91
N ASN A 479 13.65 18.63 1.42
CA ASN A 479 14.67 17.80 0.79
C ASN A 479 14.37 16.32 0.98
N ALA A 480 13.89 15.85 2.14
CA ALA A 480 13.60 14.42 2.37
C ALA A 480 12.49 13.84 1.47
N PHE A 481 11.52 14.64 1.01
CA PHE A 481 10.50 14.16 0.06
C PHE A 481 11.07 13.93 -1.35
N ASN A 482 11.79 14.91 -1.90
CA ASN A 482 12.38 14.81 -3.26
C ASN A 482 13.64 13.91 -3.29
N VAL A 483 14.49 14.01 -2.27
CA VAL A 483 15.71 13.21 -2.09
C VAL A 483 15.34 11.80 -1.66
N GLY A 484 14.42 11.60 -0.71
CA GLY A 484 14.02 10.26 -0.25
C GLY A 484 13.36 9.43 -1.34
N VAL A 485 12.49 10.01 -2.17
CA VAL A 485 11.87 9.29 -3.30
C VAL A 485 12.90 8.93 -4.38
N ILE A 486 13.83 9.84 -4.71
CA ILE A 486 14.91 9.58 -5.67
C ILE A 486 15.92 8.57 -5.09
N PHE A 487 16.29 8.65 -3.81
CA PHE A 487 17.26 7.79 -3.14
C PHE A 487 16.71 6.39 -2.87
N LEU A 488 15.40 6.24 -2.65
CA LEU A 488 14.76 4.95 -2.45
C LEU A 488 14.60 4.19 -3.78
N VAL A 489 14.26 4.91 -4.86
CA VAL A 489 14.20 4.35 -6.22
C VAL A 489 15.60 4.03 -6.76
N VAL A 490 16.59 4.90 -6.55
CA VAL A 490 17.97 4.72 -7.00
C VAL A 490 18.71 3.71 -6.11
N GLY A 491 18.56 3.77 -4.79
CA GLY A 491 19.18 2.85 -3.84
C GLY A 491 18.76 1.39 -4.04
N ILE A 492 17.50 1.15 -4.39
CA ILE A 492 17.00 -0.20 -4.67
C ILE A 492 17.40 -0.62 -6.10
N SER A 493 17.45 0.29 -7.06
CA SER A 493 18.08 0.06 -8.38
C SER A 493 19.57 -0.30 -8.26
N VAL A 494 20.27 0.27 -7.29
CA VAL A 494 21.67 0.03 -6.93
C VAL A 494 21.85 -1.32 -6.23
N LEU A 495 20.97 -1.69 -5.29
CA LEU A 495 21.01 -2.98 -4.58
C LEU A 495 20.87 -4.18 -5.53
N PHE A 496 19.90 -4.13 -6.44
CA PHE A 496 19.73 -5.16 -7.47
C PHE A 496 20.81 -5.07 -8.57
N GLY A 497 21.37 -3.88 -8.81
CA GLY A 497 22.47 -3.65 -9.75
C GLY A 497 23.86 -4.06 -9.24
N THR A 498 24.08 -4.16 -7.92
CA THR A 498 25.37 -4.55 -7.29
C THR A 498 25.42 -5.94 -6.75
N LEU A 499 24.42 -6.36 -5.99
CA LEU A 499 24.51 -7.60 -5.21
C LEU A 499 24.47 -8.82 -6.13
N ILE A 500 23.79 -8.68 -7.27
CA ILE A 500 23.70 -9.69 -8.30
C ILE A 500 25.08 -9.88 -8.96
N PRO A 501 25.77 -8.83 -9.47
CA PRO A 501 27.15 -8.97 -9.93
C PRO A 501 28.19 -9.35 -8.87
N LEU A 502 28.08 -8.86 -7.63
CA LEU A 502 29.06 -9.12 -6.57
C LEU A 502 28.99 -10.58 -6.09
N SER A 503 27.78 -11.11 -5.92
CA SER A 503 27.56 -12.53 -5.63
C SER A 503 28.12 -13.42 -6.75
N GLN A 504 27.96 -13.00 -8.02
CA GLN A 504 28.47 -13.70 -9.19
C GLN A 504 30.02 -13.65 -9.30
N LEU A 505 30.65 -12.54 -8.89
CA LEU A 505 32.11 -12.40 -8.86
C LEU A 505 32.75 -13.24 -7.74
N MET A 506 32.14 -13.27 -6.55
CA MET A 506 32.57 -14.14 -5.45
C MET A 506 32.53 -15.61 -5.88
N LEU A 507 31.46 -16.01 -6.55
CA LEU A 507 31.30 -17.36 -7.08
C LEU A 507 32.31 -17.73 -8.18
N TYR A 508 32.67 -16.78 -9.04
CA TYR A 508 33.76 -16.94 -10.02
C TYR A 508 35.12 -17.16 -9.33
N HIS A 509 35.40 -16.47 -8.22
CA HIS A 509 36.61 -16.72 -7.42
C HIS A 509 36.57 -18.06 -6.68
N PHE A 510 35.48 -18.39 -5.98
CA PHE A 510 35.36 -19.63 -5.20
C PHE A 510 35.43 -20.90 -6.05
N SER A 511 34.96 -20.84 -7.29
CA SER A 511 35.06 -21.94 -8.25
C SER A 511 36.45 -22.11 -8.86
N HIS A 512 37.28 -21.07 -8.86
CA HIS A 512 38.65 -21.10 -9.37
C HIS A 512 39.68 -21.39 -8.26
N ILE A 513 39.33 -21.16 -6.99
CA ILE A 513 40.14 -21.55 -5.82
C ILE A 513 40.26 -23.09 -5.68
N LYS A 514 39.40 -23.87 -6.34
CA LYS A 514 39.44 -25.35 -6.32
C LYS A 514 40.38 -26.00 -7.34
N VAL A 515 41.20 -25.24 -8.06
CA VAL A 515 42.09 -25.81 -9.09
C VAL A 515 43.57 -25.84 -8.69
N GLU A 516 43.98 -25.18 -7.59
CA GLU A 516 45.39 -25.20 -7.17
C GLU A 516 45.74 -26.24 -6.10
N ASN A 517 44.77 -26.72 -5.31
CA ASN A 517 45.01 -27.78 -4.32
C ASN A 517 43.96 -28.88 -4.51
N GLY A 518 44.38 -29.99 -5.12
CA GLY A 518 43.54 -31.11 -5.52
C GLY A 518 42.90 -31.89 -4.38
N GLU A 519 41.93 -31.30 -3.68
CA GLU A 519 41.00 -32.04 -2.84
C GLU A 519 39.55 -31.65 -3.14
N GLN A 520 38.78 -32.66 -3.56
CA GLN A 520 37.34 -32.56 -3.77
C GLN A 520 36.61 -32.54 -2.43
N LEU A 521 35.70 -31.56 -2.27
CA LEU A 521 34.43 -31.72 -1.55
C LEU A 521 33.40 -30.69 -2.04
#